data_AF-X1TT10-F1
#
_entry.id   AF-X1TT10-F1
#
_cell.length_a   1.000
_cell.length_b   1.000
_cell.length_c   1.000
_cell.angle_alpha   90.00
_cell.angle_beta   90.00
_cell.angle_gamma   90.00
#
_symmetry.space_group_name_H-M   'P 1'
#
loop_
_entity.id
_entity.type
_entity.pdbx_description
1 polymer ?
#
loop_
_entity_poly.entity_id
_entity_poly.type
_entity_poly.pdbx_seq_one_letter_code
_entity_poly.pdbx_strand_id
1 'polypeptide(L)'
;LGLELKSERVTYDLISGTLPEDTNEGLTNSLVPTFSYDTRDNVFEPTSGWYHSFSLEKAGGFLGGDYDFTKYNLTLRAYISTRRLSPPESIYPL
;
A
#
# COMPACT_ATOMS: atom_id res chain seq x y z
N LEU A 1 -10.71 -8.16 -4.26
CA LEU A 1 -9.67 -8.47 -5.27
C LEU A 1 -9.69 -7.38 -6.32
N GLY A 2 -8.55 -6.77 -6.61
CA GLY A 2 -8.39 -5.74 -7.62
C GLY A 2 -7.32 -6.12 -8.63
N LEU A 3 -7.42 -5.56 -9.83
CA LEU A 3 -6.42 -5.68 -10.88
C LEU A 3 -6.28 -4.33 -11.57
N GLU A 4 -5.05 -3.84 -11.68
CA GLU A 4 -4.74 -2.59 -12.37
C GLU A 4 -3.76 -2.85 -13.51
N LEU A 5 -3.96 -2.15 -14.62
CA LEU A 5 -3.03 -2.07 -15.74
C LEU A 5 -2.55 -0.63 -15.84
N LYS A 6 -1.23 -0.45 -15.94
CA LYS A 6 -0.59 0.85 -16.01
C LYS A 6 0.18 0.98 -17.31
N SER A 7 0.09 2.16 -17.93
CA SER A 7 0.97 2.60 -19.00
C SER A 7 1.22 4.09 -18.80
N GLU A 8 2.44 4.46 -18.42
CA GLU A 8 2.78 5.83 -18.07
C GLU A 8 4.19 6.19 -18.53
N ARG A 9 4.38 7.43 -18.99
CA ARG A 9 5.72 7.99 -19.17
C ARG A 9 6.15 8.61 -17.84
N VAL A 10 7.32 8.21 -17.36
CA VAL A 10 7.85 8.61 -16.06
C VAL A 10 9.17 9.31 -16.27
N THR A 11 9.43 10.34 -15.47
CA THR A 11 10.74 10.96 -15.32
C THR A 11 11.18 10.78 -13.87
N TYR A 12 12.39 10.28 -13.68
CA TYR A 12 12.98 9.99 -12.37
C TYR A 12 14.03 11.04 -12.02
N ASP A 13 13.75 11.76 -10.93
CA ASP A 13 14.73 12.61 -10.26
C ASP A 13 15.32 11.85 -9.08
N LEU A 14 16.63 11.63 -9.09
CA LEU A 14 17.32 11.00 -7.98
C LEU A 14 17.50 11.98 -6.81
N ILE A 15 17.20 11.52 -5.60
CA ILE A 15 17.53 12.25 -4.37
C ILE A 15 19.06 12.18 -4.09
N SER A 16 19.72 11.10 -4.53
CA SER A 16 21.16 10.91 -4.45
C SER A 16 21.63 9.87 -5.48
N GLY A 17 22.87 9.99 -5.96
CA GLY A 17 23.49 9.11 -6.95
C GLY A 17 23.39 9.61 -8.40
N THR A 18 23.75 8.75 -9.34
CA THR A 18 23.72 9.02 -10.79
C THR A 18 23.04 7.85 -11.50
N LEU A 19 22.06 8.15 -12.36
CA LEU A 19 21.49 7.17 -13.27
C LEU A 19 22.40 7.03 -14.50
N PRO A 20 22.41 5.85 -15.15
CA PRO A 20 22.94 5.76 -16.51
C PRO A 20 22.27 6.81 -17.42
N GLU A 21 23.04 7.37 -18.35
CA GLU A 21 22.49 8.35 -19.30
C GLU A 21 21.26 7.80 -20.02
N ASP A 22 20.30 8.68 -20.31
CA ASP A 22 19.04 8.38 -20.99
C ASP A 22 18.14 7.34 -20.28
N THR A 23 18.32 7.10 -18.98
CA THR A 23 17.43 6.22 -18.19
C THR A 23 16.53 6.96 -17.20
N ASN A 24 16.71 8.28 -17.10
CA ASN A 24 15.89 9.14 -16.24
C ASN A 24 14.49 9.38 -16.79
N GLU A 25 14.19 9.02 -18.04
CA GLU A 25 12.86 9.08 -18.59
C GLU A 25 12.51 7.83 -19.41
N GLY A 26 11.24 7.42 -19.40
CA GLY A 26 10.83 6.20 -20.09
C GLY A 26 9.38 5.83 -19.89
N LEU A 27 8.92 4.84 -20.64
CA LEU A 27 7.59 4.24 -20.53
C LEU A 27 7.60 3.09 -19.52
N THR A 28 6.76 3.16 -18.50
CA THR A 28 6.44 2.04 -17.62
C THR A 28 5.12 1.42 -18.05
N ASN A 29 5.14 0.14 -18.41
CA ASN A 29 3.93 -0.68 -18.51
C ASN A 29 3.94 -1.71 -17.37
N SER A 30 2.85 -1.78 -16.60
CA SER A 30 2.79 -2.71 -15.46
C SER A 30 1.40 -3.32 -15.23
N LEU A 31 1.40 -4.47 -14.57
CA LEU A 31 0.21 -5.19 -14.10
C LEU A 31 0.27 -5.30 -12.57
N VAL A 32 -0.83 -4.96 -11.90
CA VAL A 32 -0.90 -4.90 -10.44
C VAL A 32 -2.14 -5.62 -9.89
N PRO A 33 -2.07 -6.95 -9.62
CA PRO A 33 -3.04 -7.62 -8.76
C PRO A 33 -2.95 -7.14 -7.31
N THR A 34 -4.12 -6.95 -6.68
CA THR A 34 -4.26 -6.52 -5.28
C THR A 34 -5.26 -7.35 -4.51
N PHE A 35 -4.84 -7.90 -3.37
CA PHE A 35 -5.68 -8.64 -2.43
C PHE A 35 -5.86 -7.81 -1.16
N SER A 36 -7.12 -7.59 -0.76
CA SER A 36 -7.47 -6.89 0.46
C SER A 36 -8.43 -7.70 1.31
N TYR A 37 -8.23 -7.63 2.62
CA TYR A 37 -9.07 -8.24 3.64
C TYR A 37 -9.36 -7.21 4.72
N ASP A 38 -10.63 -6.92 4.96
CA ASP A 38 -11.07 -5.85 5.85
C ASP A 38 -12.16 -6.37 6.79
N THR A 39 -11.87 -6.30 8.08
CA THR A 39 -12.78 -6.67 9.18
C THR A 39 -13.02 -5.49 10.11
N ARG A 40 -12.65 -4.28 9.69
CA ARG A 40 -12.88 -3.07 10.47
C ARG A 40 -14.38 -2.86 10.68
N ASP A 41 -14.72 -2.39 11.86
CA ASP A 41 -16.09 -1.98 12.21
C ASP A 41 -16.57 -0.77 11.42
N ASN A 42 -15.68 0.18 11.14
CA ASN A 42 -15.94 1.32 10.29
C ASN A 42 -14.70 1.61 9.42
N VAL A 43 -14.91 1.87 8.12
CA VAL A 43 -13.81 2.09 7.15
C VAL A 43 -13.12 3.44 7.32
N PHE A 44 -13.85 4.46 7.78
CA PHE A 44 -13.39 5.85 7.94
C PHE A 44 -12.92 6.14 9.37
N GLU A 45 -13.63 5.60 10.37
CA GLU A 45 -13.34 5.80 11.80
C GLU A 45 -13.26 4.47 12.55
N PRO A 46 -12.23 3.65 12.31
CA PRO A 46 -12.20 2.28 12.82
C PRO A 46 -11.84 2.25 14.31
N THR A 47 -12.60 1.51 15.11
CA THR A 47 -12.33 1.32 16.54
C THR A 47 -11.97 -0.13 16.90
N SER A 48 -12.28 -1.07 16.01
CA SER A 48 -11.97 -2.49 16.17
C SER A 48 -11.76 -3.20 14.82
N GLY A 49 -11.07 -4.33 14.84
CA GLY A 49 -10.86 -5.17 13.65
C GLY A 49 -9.52 -4.92 12.95
N TRP A 50 -9.41 -5.43 11.72
CA TRP A 50 -8.16 -5.49 10.97
C TRP A 50 -8.34 -5.05 9.52
N TYR A 51 -7.31 -4.45 8.96
CA TYR A 51 -7.19 -4.25 7.51
C TYR A 51 -5.85 -4.76 7.01
N HIS A 52 -5.90 -5.61 6.00
CA HIS A 52 -4.74 -6.14 5.30
C HIS A 52 -4.89 -5.86 3.81
N SER A 53 -3.81 -5.40 3.18
CA SER A 53 -3.75 -5.24 1.73
C SER A 53 -2.38 -5.63 1.23
N PHE A 54 -2.34 -6.42 0.17
CA PHE A 54 -1.14 -6.85 -0.51
C PHE A 54 -1.27 -6.60 -2.01
N SER A 55 -0.27 -5.98 -2.62
CA SER A 55 -0.19 -5.82 -4.08
C SER A 55 1.16 -6.24 -4.61
N LEU A 56 1.16 -6.87 -5.77
CA LEU A 56 2.36 -7.18 -6.56
C LEU A 56 2.28 -6.40 -7.86
N GLU A 57 3.23 -5.50 -8.12
CA GLU A 57 3.35 -4.83 -9.42
C GLU A 57 4.51 -5.46 -10.19
N LYS A 58 4.22 -5.98 -11.38
CA LYS A 58 5.24 -6.43 -12.35
C LYS A 58 5.24 -5.49 -13.54
N ALA A 59 6.39 -4.86 -13.79
CA ALA A 59 6.63 -4.01 -14.95
C ALA A 59 7.63 -4.65 -15.92
N GLY A 60 7.59 -4.24 -17.19
CA GLY A 60 8.55 -4.69 -18.19
C GLY A 60 8.27 -6.10 -18.73
N GLY A 61 9.31 -6.74 -19.29
CA GLY A 61 9.21 -8.08 -19.87
C GLY A 61 8.17 -8.17 -20.99
N PHE A 62 7.20 -9.08 -20.86
CA PHE A 62 6.14 -9.27 -21.85
C PHE A 62 5.16 -8.08 -21.96
N LEU A 63 5.18 -7.18 -20.98
CA LEU A 63 4.39 -5.94 -20.99
C LEU A 63 5.08 -4.80 -21.76
N GLY A 64 6.35 -4.97 -22.14
CA GLY A 64 7.18 -3.93 -22.77
C GLY A 64 7.45 -2.76 -21.83
N GLY A 65 7.88 -1.63 -22.41
CA GLY A 65 8.35 -0.47 -21.66
C GLY A 65 9.85 -0.51 -21.36
N ASP A 66 10.36 0.60 -20.85
CA ASP A 66 11.80 0.85 -20.67
C ASP A 66 12.30 0.36 -19.29
N TYR A 67 11.38 0.05 -18.37
CA TYR A 67 11.68 -0.33 -17.00
C TYR A 67 11.19 -1.75 -16.67
N ASP A 68 12.08 -2.61 -16.18
CA ASP A 68 11.75 -3.93 -15.62
C ASP A 68 11.98 -3.93 -14.11
N PHE A 69 10.90 -4.09 -13.36
CA PHE A 69 10.97 -4.22 -11.92
C PHE A 69 9.82 -5.06 -11.38
N THR A 70 9.97 -5.45 -10.11
CA THR A 70 8.87 -6.03 -9.32
C THR A 70 8.77 -5.27 -8.01
N LYS A 71 7.59 -4.74 -7.71
CA LYS A 71 7.31 -3.98 -6.50
C LYS A 71 6.27 -4.70 -5.66
N TYR A 72 6.53 -4.77 -4.36
CA TYR A 72 5.66 -5.39 -3.37
C TYR A 72 5.17 -4.32 -2.42
N ASN A 73 3.86 -4.20 -2.23
CA ASN A 73 3.30 -3.36 -1.17
C ASN A 73 2.52 -4.23 -0.19
N LEU A 74 2.77 -4.04 1.09
CA LEU A 74 2.06 -4.69 2.19
C LEU A 74 1.58 -3.63 3.17
N THR A 75 0.29 -3.65 3.48
CA THR A 75 -0.32 -2.82 4.52
C THR A 75 -0.98 -3.75 5.53
N LEU A 76 -0.60 -3.62 6.81
CA LEU A 76 -1.22 -4.30 7.93
C LEU A 76 -1.66 -3.27 8.96
N ARG A 77 -2.94 -3.29 9.34
CA ARG A 77 -3.52 -2.40 10.33
C ARG A 77 -4.39 -3.21 11.31
N ALA A 78 -4.30 -2.86 12.57
CA ALA A 78 -5.08 -3.43 13.67
C ALA A 78 -5.69 -2.30 14.48
N TYR A 79 -6.97 -2.42 14.85
CA TYR A 79 -7.70 -1.41 15.58
C TYR A 79 -8.22 -2.01 16.89
N ILE A 80 -7.95 -1.32 18.00
CA ILE A 80 -8.31 -1.76 19.35
C ILE A 80 -8.78 -0.54 20.14
N SER A 81 -10.03 -0.55 20.57
CA SER A 81 -10.60 0.51 21.41
C SER A 81 -10.01 0.49 22.83
N THR A 82 -9.57 1.64 23.32
CA THR A 82 -9.07 1.83 24.69
C THR A 82 -10.16 1.75 25.75
N ARG A 83 -11.44 1.93 25.39
CA ARG A 83 -12.57 1.80 26.32
C ARG A 83 -12.65 0.41 26.95
N ARG A 84 -12.21 -0.62 26.23
CA ARG A 84 -12.13 -2.01 26.73
C ARG A 84 -10.97 -2.24 27.70
N LEU A 85 -9.97 -1.34 27.69
CA LEU A 85 -8.77 -1.37 28.54
C LEU A 85 -8.85 -0.37 29.70
N SER A 86 -9.93 0.43 29.76
CA SER A 86 -10.17 1.35 30.86
C SER A 86 -10.58 0.53 32.09
N PRO A 87 -9.86 0.61 33.22
CA PRO A 87 -10.37 0.03 34.46
C PRO A 87 -11.75 0.62 34.77
N PRO A 88 -12.67 -0.17 35.37
CA PRO A 88 -13.96 0.37 35.78
C PRO A 88 -13.73 1.62 36.63
N GLU A 89 -14.39 2.71 36.28
CA GLU A 89 -14.37 3.96 37.04
C GLU A 89 -14.67 3.62 38.50
N SER A 90 -13.71 3.86 39.41
CA SER A 90 -13.90 3.59 40.83
C SER A 90 -14.97 4.54 41.35
N ILE A 91 -16.17 4.03 41.57
CA ILE A 91 -17.23 4.75 42.27
C ILE A 91 -16.78 4.85 43.73
N TYR A 92 -16.06 5.91 44.07
CA TYR A 92 -15.91 6.33 45.46
C TYR A 92 -17.09 7.25 45.78
N PRO A 93 -18.06 6.83 46.62
CA PRO A 93 -19.04 7.78 47.15
C PRO A 93 -18.36 8.75 48.11
N LEU A 94 -18.73 10.02 48.00
CA LEU A 94 -18.39 11.10 48.95
C LEU A 94 -19.06 10.90 50.31
#